data_AF-A0A952SUB3-F1
#
_entry.id   AF-A0A952SUB3-F1
#
_cell.length_a   1.000
_cell.length_b   1.000
_cell.length_c   1.000
_cell.angle_alpha   90.00
_cell.angle_beta   90.00
_cell.angle_gamma   90.00
#
_symmetry.space_group_name_H-M   'P 1'
#
loop_
_entity.id
_entity.type
_entity.pdbx_description
1 polymer ?
#
loop_
_entity_poly.entity_id
_entity_poly.type
_entity_poly.pdbx_seq_one_letter_code
_entity_poly.pdbx_strand_id
1 'polypeptide(L)'
;MKAGLRRLPALLLFFTVGCVTPVTPEQIASADYGTVPVSSLYQKAIQDLVQQVLLEPFPARFRFIGDPQKGYVYLSGRRQPPVFGYIVQVGISARNLRGDYAGEELQRFFIKNETLYLLNKSDRAEVVP
;
A
#
# COMPACT_ATOMS: atom_id res chain seq x y z
N MET A 1 60.81 32.05 -7.99
CA MET A 1 59.37 31.68 -8.02
C MET A 1 59.26 30.32 -7.33
N LYS A 2 58.65 30.24 -6.14
CA LYS A 2 58.55 29.00 -5.35
C LYS A 2 57.09 28.56 -5.27
N ALA A 3 56.81 27.35 -5.74
CA ALA A 3 55.51 26.70 -5.67
C ALA A 3 55.23 26.21 -4.24
N GLY A 4 54.05 26.56 -3.70
CA GLY A 4 53.52 26.03 -2.46
C GLY A 4 52.27 25.20 -2.73
N LEU A 5 52.46 23.90 -2.97
CA LEU A 5 51.38 22.94 -3.16
C LEU A 5 50.71 22.65 -1.81
N ARG A 6 49.54 23.25 -1.59
CA ARG A 6 48.75 23.13 -0.35
C ARG A 6 48.00 21.79 -0.37
N ARG A 7 48.31 20.89 0.56
CA ARG A 7 47.65 19.59 0.73
C ARG A 7 46.20 19.81 1.18
N LEU A 8 45.23 19.38 0.37
CA LEU A 8 43.80 19.29 0.72
C LEU A 8 43.52 17.87 1.26
N PRO A 9 42.76 17.71 2.36
CA PRO A 9 42.39 16.40 2.87
C PRO A 9 41.35 15.75 1.96
N ALA A 10 41.58 14.49 1.60
CA ALA A 10 40.64 13.68 0.85
C ALA A 10 39.43 13.33 1.74
N LEU A 11 38.32 14.02 1.53
CA LEU A 11 37.02 13.69 2.13
C LEU A 11 36.50 12.40 1.46
N LEU A 12 36.76 11.24 2.07
CA LEU A 12 36.18 9.97 1.66
C LEU A 12 34.67 10.00 1.92
N LEU A 13 33.91 10.29 0.87
CA LEU A 13 32.45 10.21 0.86
C LEU A 13 32.05 8.73 0.77
N PHE A 14 31.85 8.09 1.93
CA PHE A 14 31.25 6.75 2.02
C PHE A 14 29.79 6.86 1.55
N PHE A 15 29.54 6.57 0.27
CA PHE A 15 28.19 6.31 -0.23
C PHE A 15 27.70 5.00 0.37
N THR A 16 27.05 5.05 1.53
CA THR A 16 26.25 3.92 2.01
C THR A 16 25.02 3.82 1.11
N VAL A 17 25.16 3.10 -0.02
CA VAL A 17 24.04 2.70 -0.84
C VAL A 17 23.18 1.79 0.02
N GLY A 18 22.10 2.33 0.57
CA GLY A 18 21.15 1.57 1.35
C GLY A 18 20.48 0.54 0.44
N CYS A 19 21.05 -0.65 0.37
CA CYS A 19 20.52 -1.76 -0.41
C CYS A 19 19.14 -2.13 0.15
N VAL A 20 18.08 -1.64 -0.51
CA VAL A 20 16.74 -2.19 -0.36
C VAL A 20 16.76 -3.47 -1.19
N THR A 21 16.72 -4.63 -0.56
CA THR A 21 16.57 -5.90 -1.30
C THR A 21 15.13 -5.97 -1.82
N PRO A 22 14.91 -5.95 -3.15
CA PRO A 22 13.57 -6.12 -3.72
C PRO A 22 13.05 -7.54 -3.48
N VAL A 23 11.74 -7.73 -3.63
CA VAL A 23 11.14 -9.06 -3.60
C VAL A 23 11.59 -9.84 -4.83
N THR A 24 12.06 -11.07 -4.66
CA THR A 24 12.56 -11.88 -5.78
C THR A 24 11.43 -12.65 -6.47
N PRO A 25 11.58 -13.03 -7.75
CA PRO A 25 10.61 -13.88 -8.46
C PRO A 25 10.33 -15.20 -7.75
N GLU A 26 11.35 -15.82 -7.15
CA GLU A 26 11.22 -17.08 -6.40
C GLU A 26 10.36 -16.90 -5.16
N GLN A 27 10.49 -15.76 -4.47
CA GLN A 27 9.62 -15.41 -3.34
C GLN A 27 8.17 -15.22 -3.81
N ILE A 28 7.95 -14.55 -4.94
CA ILE A 28 6.61 -14.35 -5.52
C ILE A 28 5.96 -15.69 -5.87
N ALA A 29 6.72 -16.61 -6.49
CA ALA A 29 6.21 -17.89 -6.97
C ALA A 29 5.89 -18.87 -5.84
N SER A 30 6.66 -18.83 -4.74
CA SER A 30 6.48 -19.72 -3.58
C SER A 30 5.70 -19.09 -2.43
N ALA A 31 5.25 -17.84 -2.56
CA ALA A 31 4.57 -17.11 -1.50
C ALA A 31 3.21 -17.70 -1.14
N ASP A 32 2.90 -17.64 0.15
CA ASP A 32 1.55 -17.84 0.67
C ASP A 32 0.74 -16.53 0.60
N TYR A 33 -0.15 -16.45 -0.39
CA TYR A 33 -1.11 -15.36 -0.56
C TYR A 33 -2.36 -15.52 0.32
N GLY A 34 -2.53 -16.66 1.00
CA GLY A 34 -3.75 -17.00 1.69
C GLY A 34 -4.91 -17.34 0.76
N THR A 35 -6.12 -17.33 1.34
CA THR A 35 -7.35 -17.67 0.61
C THR A 35 -7.79 -16.55 -0.33
N VAL A 36 -8.23 -16.92 -1.54
CA VAL A 36 -8.82 -16.01 -2.52
C VAL A 36 -10.03 -15.30 -1.90
N PRO A 37 -10.08 -13.96 -1.85
CA PRO A 37 -11.20 -13.24 -1.25
C PRO A 37 -12.50 -13.46 -2.04
N VAL A 38 -13.57 -13.82 -1.33
CA VAL A 38 -14.91 -13.93 -1.92
C VAL A 38 -15.52 -12.53 -2.07
N SER A 39 -15.99 -12.21 -3.28
CA SER A 39 -16.48 -10.85 -3.62
C SER A 39 -17.55 -10.30 -2.69
N SER A 40 -18.57 -11.08 -2.34
CA SER A 40 -19.61 -10.61 -1.41
C SER A 40 -19.08 -10.31 -0.01
N LEU A 41 -18.06 -11.04 0.46
CA LEU A 41 -17.51 -10.89 1.80
C LEU A 41 -16.57 -9.69 1.90
N TYR A 42 -15.59 -9.57 1.00
CA TYR A 42 -14.63 -8.47 1.11
C TYR A 42 -15.27 -7.11 0.78
N GLN A 43 -16.23 -7.07 -0.16
CA GLN A 43 -16.90 -5.82 -0.49
C GLN A 43 -17.71 -5.31 0.70
N LYS A 44 -18.42 -6.21 1.39
CA LYS A 44 -19.14 -5.89 2.62
C LYS A 44 -18.19 -5.45 3.74
N ALA A 45 -17.10 -6.18 3.96
CA ALA A 45 -16.11 -5.82 4.98
C ALA A 45 -15.50 -4.42 4.74
N ILE A 46 -15.21 -4.07 3.49
CA ILE A 46 -14.72 -2.73 3.12
C ILE A 46 -15.78 -1.67 3.38
N GLN A 47 -17.03 -1.93 2.99
CA GLN A 47 -18.14 -1.01 3.25
C GLN A 47 -18.33 -0.77 4.75
N ASP A 48 -18.36 -1.84 5.54
CA ASP A 48 -18.52 -1.80 7.00
C ASP A 48 -17.35 -1.03 7.65
N LEU A 49 -16.11 -1.30 7.25
CA LEU A 49 -14.92 -0.59 7.76
C LEU A 49 -14.98 0.90 7.44
N VAL A 50 -15.31 1.27 6.20
CA VAL A 50 -15.37 2.68 5.79
C VAL A 50 -16.48 3.41 6.53
N GLN A 51 -17.65 2.79 6.70
CA GLN A 51 -18.77 3.36 7.46
C GLN A 51 -18.41 3.64 8.94
N GLN A 52 -17.53 2.84 9.54
CA GLN A 52 -17.06 3.07 10.91
C GLN A 52 -16.12 4.28 11.07
N VAL A 53 -15.40 4.66 10.01
CA VAL A 53 -14.39 5.73 10.05
C VAL A 53 -14.96 7.08 9.61
N LEU A 54 -16.11 7.10 8.93
CA LEU A 54 -16.77 8.35 8.57
C LEU A 54 -17.28 9.07 9.82
N LEU A 55 -16.95 10.36 9.92
CA LEU A 55 -17.29 11.23 11.06
C LEU A 55 -18.80 11.30 11.33
N GLU A 56 -19.60 11.09 10.30
CA GLU A 56 -21.06 11.13 10.31
C GLU A 56 -21.57 9.90 9.54
N PRO A 57 -22.73 9.31 9.89
CA PRO A 57 -23.29 8.11 9.25
C PRO A 57 -23.82 8.36 7.82
N PHE A 58 -23.29 9.37 7.12
CA PHE A 58 -23.71 9.64 5.76
C PHE A 58 -23.27 8.52 4.81
N PRO A 59 -24.12 8.17 3.84
CA PRO A 59 -23.81 7.09 2.91
C PRO A 59 -22.57 7.44 2.08
N ALA A 60 -21.64 6.48 1.97
CA ALA A 60 -20.58 6.49 0.99
C ALA A 60 -20.98 5.68 -0.24
N ARG A 61 -20.50 6.11 -1.40
CA ARG A 61 -20.58 5.36 -2.66
C ARG A 61 -19.25 4.65 -2.88
N PHE A 62 -19.33 3.42 -3.36
CA PHE A 62 -18.18 2.55 -3.58
C PHE A 62 -18.14 2.10 -5.03
N ARG A 63 -16.96 2.18 -5.63
CA ARG A 63 -16.67 1.65 -6.96
C ARG A 63 -15.48 0.72 -6.88
N PHE A 64 -15.74 -0.59 -6.86
CA PHE A 64 -14.71 -1.62 -6.87
C PHE A 64 -14.08 -1.70 -8.26
N ILE A 65 -12.75 -1.63 -8.33
CA ILE A 65 -12.01 -1.57 -9.58
C ILE A 65 -11.35 -2.93 -9.83
N GLY A 66 -11.98 -3.73 -10.68
CA GLY A 66 -11.52 -5.08 -11.00
C GLY A 66 -11.65 -6.07 -9.84
N ASP A 67 -11.11 -7.27 -10.06
CA ASP A 67 -11.04 -8.33 -9.06
C ASP A 67 -9.81 -8.17 -8.14
N PRO A 68 -9.82 -8.78 -6.94
CA PRO A 68 -8.65 -8.78 -6.07
C PRO A 68 -7.40 -9.34 -6.77
N GLN A 69 -6.34 -8.54 -6.81
CA GLN A 69 -5.10 -8.90 -7.50
C GLN A 69 -4.08 -9.44 -6.51
N LYS A 70 -3.34 -10.50 -6.87
CA LYS A 70 -2.21 -10.96 -6.05
C LYS A 70 -1.19 -9.84 -5.92
N GLY A 71 -0.61 -9.70 -4.74
CA GLY A 71 0.37 -8.66 -4.47
C GLY A 71 1.08 -8.88 -3.15
N TYR A 72 1.95 -7.95 -2.82
CA TYR A 72 2.61 -7.91 -1.53
C TYR A 72 2.67 -6.50 -0.96
N VAL A 73 2.70 -6.42 0.35
CA VAL A 73 2.73 -5.17 1.10
C VAL A 73 3.81 -5.21 2.18
N TYR A 74 4.40 -4.06 2.48
CA TYR A 74 5.25 -3.89 3.65
C TYR A 74 4.43 -3.24 4.77
N LEU A 75 3.70 -4.08 5.52
CA LEU A 75 2.98 -3.61 6.72
C LEU A 75 3.99 -2.93 7.67
N SER A 76 3.64 -1.78 8.22
CA SER A 76 4.52 -0.93 9.05
C SER A 76 5.63 -0.16 8.32
N GLY A 77 5.68 -0.18 6.99
CA GLY A 77 6.43 0.77 6.16
C GLY A 77 7.96 0.73 6.27
N ARG A 78 8.54 -0.22 7.03
CA ARG A 78 9.97 -0.23 7.39
C ARG A 78 10.57 -1.64 7.27
N ARG A 79 10.68 -2.14 6.05
CA ARG A 79 11.43 -3.37 5.63
C ARG A 79 11.17 -4.67 6.44
N GLN A 80 10.62 -5.63 5.70
CA GLN A 80 10.66 -7.09 5.84
C GLN A 80 10.07 -7.80 7.09
N PRO A 81 9.53 -9.02 6.88
CA PRO A 81 9.22 -9.62 5.56
C PRO A 81 7.97 -8.96 4.92
N PRO A 82 7.92 -8.82 3.59
CA PRO A 82 6.68 -8.42 2.93
C PRO A 82 5.60 -9.48 3.18
N VAL A 83 4.36 -9.03 3.29
CA VAL A 83 3.20 -9.91 3.43
C VAL A 83 2.54 -10.04 2.07
N PHE A 84 2.43 -11.28 1.59
CA PHE A 84 1.76 -11.61 0.33
C PHE A 84 0.28 -11.86 0.56
N GLY A 85 -0.55 -11.38 -0.36
CA GLY A 85 -2.00 -11.47 -0.28
C GLY A 85 -2.66 -10.81 -1.47
N TYR A 86 -3.85 -10.26 -1.28
CA TYR A 86 -4.66 -9.68 -2.34
C TYR A 86 -4.84 -8.18 -2.13
N ILE A 87 -4.63 -7.40 -3.19
CA ILE A 87 -4.82 -5.96 -3.22
C ILE A 87 -6.12 -5.67 -3.96
N VAL A 88 -6.98 -4.84 -3.37
CA VAL A 88 -8.24 -4.37 -3.96
C VAL A 88 -8.20 -2.85 -4.03
N GLN A 89 -8.51 -2.30 -5.20
CA GLN A 89 -8.62 -0.85 -5.40
C GLN A 89 -10.09 -0.44 -5.42
N VAL A 90 -10.43 0.59 -4.65
CA VAL A 90 -11.81 1.05 -4.48
C VAL A 90 -11.85 2.57 -4.58
N GLY A 91 -12.70 3.08 -5.48
CA GLY A 91 -13.09 4.49 -5.47
C GLY A 91 -14.17 4.72 -4.41
N ILE A 92 -13.93 5.67 -3.51
CA ILE A 92 -14.84 6.00 -2.41
C ILE A 92 -15.22 7.47 -2.52
N SER A 93 -16.53 7.74 -2.58
CA SER A 93 -17.09 9.09 -2.49
C SER A 93 -17.95 9.19 -1.24
N ALA A 94 -17.49 9.94 -0.25
CA ALA A 94 -18.25 10.23 0.96
C ALA A 94 -19.11 11.49 0.76
N ARG A 95 -20.31 11.47 1.35
CA ARG A 95 -21.20 12.63 1.38
C ARG A 95 -20.79 13.57 2.53
N ASN A 96 -20.73 14.86 2.25
CA ASN A 96 -20.41 15.90 3.23
C ASN A 96 -21.67 16.41 3.95
N LEU A 97 -21.48 17.25 4.97
CA LEU A 97 -22.56 17.85 5.78
C LEU A 97 -23.58 18.68 4.99
N ARG A 98 -23.18 19.20 3.81
CA ARG A 98 -24.09 19.96 2.92
C ARG A 98 -24.94 19.06 2.03
N GLY A 99 -24.71 17.75 2.08
CA GLY A 99 -25.43 16.76 1.31
C GLY A 99 -24.81 16.46 -0.07
N ASP A 100 -23.67 17.05 -0.40
CA ASP A 100 -22.95 16.81 -1.65
C ASP A 100 -21.95 15.66 -1.48
N TYR A 101 -21.69 14.90 -2.54
CA TYR A 101 -20.59 13.94 -2.54
C TYR A 101 -19.28 14.68 -2.86
N ALA A 102 -18.29 14.55 -2.00
CA ALA A 102 -16.93 14.98 -2.34
C ALA A 102 -16.40 14.15 -3.53
N GLY A 103 -15.38 14.68 -4.22
CA GLY A 103 -14.70 13.94 -5.29
C GLY A 103 -14.29 12.54 -4.84
N GLU A 104 -14.24 11.61 -5.80
CA GLU A 104 -13.88 10.22 -5.51
C GLU A 104 -12.41 10.11 -5.09
N GLU A 105 -12.16 9.46 -3.95
CA GLU A 105 -10.83 9.11 -3.50
C GLU A 105 -10.55 7.63 -3.78
N LEU A 106 -9.42 7.37 -4.46
CA LEU A 106 -8.93 6.01 -4.68
C LEU A 106 -8.22 5.51 -3.43
N GLN A 107 -8.74 4.44 -2.85
CA GLN A 107 -8.15 3.73 -1.72
C GLN A 107 -7.73 2.32 -2.12
N ARG A 108 -6.71 1.81 -1.42
CA ARG A 108 -6.19 0.45 -1.60
C ARG A 108 -6.41 -0.32 -0.32
N PHE A 109 -6.95 -1.52 -0.46
CA PHE A 109 -7.11 -2.47 0.64
C PHE A 109 -6.23 -3.68 0.39
N PHE A 110 -5.65 -4.21 1.46
CA PHE A 110 -4.92 -5.46 1.44
C PHE A 110 -5.69 -6.52 2.22
N ILE A 111 -5.78 -7.72 1.68
CA ILE A 111 -6.53 -8.84 2.24
C ILE A 111 -5.63 -10.07 2.31
N LYS A 112 -5.56 -10.69 3.49
CA LYS A 112 -4.98 -12.03 3.66
C LYS A 112 -5.80 -12.81 4.69
N ASN A 113 -6.29 -14.01 4.32
CA ASN A 113 -7.06 -14.89 5.21
C ASN A 113 -8.14 -14.13 5.99
N GLU A 114 -9.04 -13.46 5.26
CA GLU A 114 -10.16 -12.66 5.80
C GLU A 114 -9.75 -11.38 6.56
N THR A 115 -8.47 -11.18 6.85
CA THR A 115 -7.99 -9.96 7.50
C THR A 115 -7.89 -8.85 6.48
N LEU A 116 -8.55 -7.73 6.75
CA LEU A 116 -8.62 -6.54 5.91
C LEU A 116 -7.76 -5.41 6.49
N TYR A 117 -6.91 -4.82 5.65
CA TYR A 117 -6.10 -3.66 5.98
C TYR A 117 -6.39 -2.53 5.00
N LEU A 118 -6.73 -1.34 5.51
CA LEU A 118 -6.68 -0.11 4.72
C LEU A 118 -5.22 0.31 4.58
N LEU A 119 -4.74 0.46 3.34
CA LEU A 119 -3.38 0.90 3.07
C LEU A 119 -3.33 2.42 2.93
N ASN A 120 -2.33 3.03 3.59
CA ASN A 120 -2.01 4.43 3.38
C ASN A 120 -1.43 4.66 1.98
N LYS A 121 -1.48 5.91 1.51
CA LYS A 121 -0.85 6.31 0.25
C LYS A 121 0.67 6.07 0.26
N SER A 122 1.31 6.20 1.43
CA SER A 122 2.75 5.95 1.63
C SER A 122 3.10 4.47 1.78
N ASP A 123 2.13 3.58 2.01
CA ASP A 123 2.42 2.17 2.18
C ASP A 123 2.89 1.56 0.85
N ARG A 124 4.02 0.85 0.94
CA ARG A 124 4.59 0.13 -0.19
C ARG A 124 3.78 -1.14 -0.42
N ALA A 125 3.09 -1.16 -1.56
CA ALA A 125 2.25 -2.24 -2.01
C ALA A 125 2.41 -2.39 -3.52
N GLU A 126 2.67 -3.61 -3.97
CA GLU A 126 2.95 -3.91 -5.37
C GLU A 126 2.09 -5.10 -5.80
N VAL A 127 1.41 -4.95 -6.95
CA VAL A 127 0.64 -6.02 -7.58
C VAL A 127 1.61 -6.91 -8.35
N VAL A 128 1.41 -8.21 -8.24
CA VAL A 128 2.16 -9.23 -8.96
C VAL A 128 1.44 -9.54 -10.27
N PRO A 129 2.15 -9.59 -11.41
CA PRO A 129 1.57 -9.96 -12.71
C PRO A 129 1.17 -11.44 -12.80
#